data_AF-A0A0F5QL75-F1
#
_entry.id   AF-A0A0F5QL75-F1
#
_cell.length_a   1.000
_cell.length_b   1.000
_cell.length_c   1.000
_cell.angle_alpha   90.00
_cell.angle_beta   90.00
_cell.angle_gamma   90.00
#
_symmetry.space_group_name_H-M   'P 1'
#
loop_
_entity.id
_entity.type
_entity.pdbx_description
1 polymer ?
#
loop_
_entity_poly.entity_id
_entity_poly.type
_entity_poly.pdbx_seq_one_letter_code
_entity_poly.pdbx_strand_id
1 'polypeptide(L)'
;MMYVEIEIEQLGPGETALVLYAEQGLLHGAIVQHRPDGRLVRSEGHTPEDGSFMLLIWEAIHASRDDRFRVILDNGGYWPKAFPKLSRSAAAQRRGQDVAESL
;
A
#
# COMPACT_ATOMS: atom_id res chain seq x y z
N MET A 1 -8.84 2.82 4.84
CA MET A 1 -7.69 3.40 4.13
C MET A 1 -8.12 3.58 2.68
N MET A 2 -7.87 4.73 2.07
CA MET A 2 -8.17 4.95 0.64
C MET A 2 -6.87 4.90 -0.15
N TYR A 3 -6.90 4.25 -1.31
CA TYR A 3 -5.81 4.30 -2.28
C TYR A 3 -5.84 5.62 -3.03
N VAL A 4 -4.70 6.29 -3.12
CA VAL A 4 -4.55 7.52 -3.92
C VAL A 4 -3.41 7.28 -4.90
N GLU A 5 -3.73 7.31 -6.18
CA GLU A 5 -2.73 7.27 -7.23
C GLU A 5 -1.99 8.61 -7.28
N ILE A 6 -0.66 8.55 -7.33
CA ILE A 6 0.23 9.71 -7.40
C ILE A 6 1.39 9.45 -8.37
N GLU A 7 1.96 10.53 -8.86
CA GLU A 7 3.28 10.51 -9.52
C GLU A 7 4.40 10.47 -8.47
N ILE A 8 5.58 9.96 -8.83
CA ILE A 8 6.69 9.82 -7.88
C ILE A 8 7.18 11.17 -7.31
N GLU A 9 7.09 12.24 -8.10
CA GLU A 9 7.43 13.60 -7.72
C GLU A 9 6.47 14.19 -6.67
N GLN A 10 5.28 13.59 -6.52
CA GLN A 10 4.30 14.00 -5.51
C GLN A 10 4.53 13.30 -4.16
N LEU A 11 5.46 12.34 -4.08
CA LEU A 11 5.82 11.70 -2.82
C LEU A 11 6.64 12.66 -1.97
N GLY A 12 6.07 13.17 -0.88
CA GLY A 12 6.72 14.16 -0.01
C GLY A 12 7.76 13.55 0.94
N PRO A 13 8.67 14.34 1.53
CA PRO A 13 9.65 13.85 2.49
C PRO A 13 9.01 13.15 3.70
N GLY A 14 9.51 11.98 4.06
CA GLY A 14 8.98 11.12 5.12
C GLY A 14 7.80 10.25 4.69
N GLU A 15 7.32 10.37 3.45
CA GLU A 15 6.21 9.58 2.93
C GLU A 15 6.68 8.27 2.27
N THR A 16 5.74 7.32 2.20
CA THR A 16 5.93 6.01 1.59
C THR A 16 4.80 5.74 0.60
N ALA A 17 5.12 5.07 -0.51
CA ALA A 17 4.17 4.62 -1.51
C ALA A 17 4.47 3.18 -1.96
N LEU A 18 3.45 2.49 -2.46
CA LEU A 18 3.62 1.27 -3.26
C LEU A 18 3.85 1.69 -4.72
N VAL A 19 4.91 1.20 -5.35
CA VAL A 19 5.09 1.32 -6.80
C VAL A 19 4.74 0.00 -7.48
N LEU A 20 3.92 0.08 -8.52
CA LEU A 20 3.55 -1.02 -9.39
C LEU A 20 4.17 -0.81 -10.76
N TYR A 21 4.82 -1.81 -11.32
CA TYR A 21 5.46 -1.71 -12.62
C TYR A 21 5.48 -3.02 -13.37
N ALA A 22 5.51 -2.96 -14.70
CA ALA A 22 5.62 -4.16 -15.52
C ALA A 22 7.10 -4.38 -15.93
N GLU A 23 7.61 -5.58 -15.69
CA GLU A 23 8.93 -6.00 -16.14
C GLU A 23 8.84 -7.43 -16.65
N GLN A 24 9.38 -7.67 -17.86
CA GLN A 24 9.32 -8.97 -18.55
C GLN A 24 7.90 -9.54 -18.69
N GLY A 25 6.89 -8.67 -18.83
CA GLY A 25 5.48 -9.06 -18.98
C GLY A 25 4.79 -9.47 -17.68
N LEU A 26 5.48 -9.36 -16.54
CA LEU A 26 4.94 -9.61 -15.21
C LEU A 26 4.75 -8.29 -14.46
N LEU A 27 3.69 -8.21 -13.65
CA LEU A 27 3.48 -7.09 -12.74
C LEU A 27 4.35 -7.29 -11.50
N HIS A 28 5.03 -6.24 -11.06
CA HIS A 28 5.89 -6.23 -9.88
C HIS A 28 5.47 -5.12 -8.93
N GLY A 29 5.72 -5.34 -7.64
CA GLY A 29 5.43 -4.39 -6.57
C GLY A 29 6.68 -4.11 -5.75
N ALA A 30 6.92 -2.84 -5.42
CA ALA A 30 7.98 -2.44 -4.50
C ALA A 30 7.50 -1.29 -3.60
N ILE A 31 8.21 -1.06 -2.50
CA ILE A 31 7.97 0.08 -1.62
C ILE A 31 8.96 1.19 -1.98
N VAL A 32 8.46 2.40 -2.17
CA VAL A 32 9.28 3.60 -2.32
C VAL A 32 9.09 4.47 -1.08
N GLN A 33 10.19 4.86 -0.47
CA GLN A 33 10.21 5.80 0.64
C GLN A 33 11.01 7.04 0.26
N HIS A 34 10.40 8.21 0.45
CA HIS A 34 11.12 9.47 0.45
C HIS A 34 11.67 9.70 1.86
N ARG A 35 12.98 9.49 2.03
CA ARG A 35 13.66 9.67 3.30
C ARG A 35 13.64 11.16 3.70
N PRO A 36 13.67 11.48 5.01
CA PRO A 36 13.71 12.88 5.47
C PRO A 36 14.92 13.68 4.97
N ASP A 37 15.99 13.01 4.51
CA ASP A 37 17.18 13.62 3.93
C ASP A 37 17.04 13.95 2.42
N GLY A 38 15.85 13.74 1.84
CA GLY A 38 15.55 14.02 0.44
C GLY A 38 15.84 12.86 -0.52
N ARG A 39 16.34 11.71 -0.03
CA ARG A 39 16.62 10.56 -0.89
C ARG A 39 15.37 9.72 -1.11
N LEU A 40 15.17 9.26 -2.35
CA LEU A 40 14.23 8.19 -2.65
C LEU A 40 14.92 6.84 -2.51
N VAL A 41 14.34 5.96 -1.70
CA VAL A 41 14.82 4.58 -1.50
C VAL A 41 13.72 3.62 -1.91
N ARG A 42 14.05 2.71 -2.83
CA ARG A 42 13.14 1.69 -3.34
C ARG A 42 13.57 0.32 -2.81
N SER A 43 12.62 -0.46 -2.32
CA SER A 43 12.85 -1.87 -1.97
C SER A 43 13.09 -2.71 -3.23
N GLU A 44 13.54 -3.95 -3.05
CA GLU A 44 13.48 -4.92 -4.13
C GLU A 44 12.03 -5.13 -4.58
N GLY A 45 11.86 -5.39 -5.88
CA GLY A 45 10.56 -5.67 -6.47
C GLY A 45 10.19 -7.14 -6.29
N HIS A 46 8.91 -7.40 -6.03
CA HIS A 46 8.39 -8.74 -5.90
C HIS A 46 7.26 -9.00 -6.90
N THR A 47 7.27 -10.21 -7.49
CA THR A 47 6.21 -10.76 -8.34
C THR A 47 5.07 -11.34 -7.48
N PRO A 48 3.79 -11.25 -7.90
CA PRO A 48 2.64 -11.79 -7.18
C PRO A 48 2.47 -13.26 -7.50
N GLU A 49 3.39 -14.12 -7.05
CA GLU A 49 3.16 -15.56 -7.23
C GLU A 49 2.37 -16.16 -6.04
N ASP A 50 2.56 -15.66 -4.80
CA ASP A 50 2.03 -16.34 -3.59
C ASP A 50 1.46 -15.41 -2.50
N GLY A 51 0.71 -14.36 -2.86
CA GLY A 51 0.17 -13.41 -1.86
C GLY A 51 1.22 -12.46 -1.27
N SER A 52 2.44 -12.45 -1.82
CA SER A 52 3.53 -11.50 -1.54
C SER A 52 3.10 -10.03 -1.64
N PHE A 53 2.18 -9.71 -2.55
CA PHE A 53 1.64 -8.35 -2.67
C PHE A 53 0.84 -7.92 -1.46
N MET A 54 0.13 -8.83 -0.79
CA MET A 54 -0.56 -8.49 0.44
C MET A 54 0.40 -8.10 1.55
N LEU A 55 1.57 -8.76 1.60
CA LEU A 55 2.63 -8.40 2.54
C LEU A 55 3.19 -7.01 2.21
N LEU A 56 3.51 -6.73 0.94
CA LEU A 56 3.99 -5.41 0.53
C LEU A 56 2.99 -4.29 0.85
N ILE A 57 1.71 -4.52 0.59
CA ILE A 57 0.64 -3.57 0.95
C ILE A 57 0.59 -3.39 2.47
N TRP A 58 0.63 -4.48 3.23
CA TRP A 58 0.57 -4.43 4.69
C TRP A 58 1.76 -3.65 5.28
N GLU A 59 2.98 -3.94 4.80
CA GLU A 59 4.20 -3.25 5.21
C GLU A 59 4.14 -1.76 4.88
N ALA A 60 3.74 -1.43 3.65
CA ALA A 60 3.64 -0.06 3.21
C ALA A 60 2.53 0.70 3.97
N ILE A 61 1.42 0.05 4.32
CA ILE A 61 0.38 0.64 5.18
C ILE A 61 0.92 0.91 6.59
N HIS A 62 1.66 -0.02 7.17
CA HIS A 62 2.25 0.17 8.51
C HIS A 62 3.35 1.22 8.52
N ALA A 63 4.07 1.37 7.42
CA ALA A 63 5.04 2.44 7.23
C ALA A 63 4.37 3.80 7.00
N SER A 64 3.15 3.83 6.43
CA SER A 64 2.38 5.05 6.23
C SER A 64 1.89 5.61 7.55
N ARG A 65 2.10 6.91 7.75
CA ARG A 65 1.58 7.67 8.90
C ARG A 65 0.27 8.39 8.60
N ASP A 66 -0.29 8.21 7.41
CA ASP A 66 -1.49 8.90 6.89
C ASP A 66 -2.62 7.89 6.66
N ASP A 67 -3.86 8.38 6.70
CA ASP A 67 -5.10 7.65 6.39
C ASP A 67 -5.26 7.33 4.89
N ARG A 68 -4.30 7.80 4.09
CA ARG A 68 -4.21 7.60 2.64
C ARG A 68 -2.99 6.74 2.31
N PHE A 69 -3.22 5.72 1.50
CA PHE A 69 -2.17 4.86 0.98
C PHE A 69 -1.86 5.27 -0.46
N ARG A 70 -0.63 5.75 -0.69
CA ARG A 70 -0.18 6.26 -1.99
C ARG A 70 0.27 5.10 -2.88
N VAL A 71 -0.14 5.15 -4.14
CA VAL A 71 0.24 4.17 -5.15
C VAL A 71 0.80 4.90 -6.35
N ILE A 72 1.94 4.46 -6.85
CA ILE A 72 2.57 4.95 -8.07
C ILE A 72 2.43 3.85 -9.12
N LEU A 73 1.89 4.18 -10.29
CA LEU A 73 1.86 3.29 -11.45
C LEU A 73 2.99 3.68 -12.40
N ASP A 74 4.04 2.86 -12.44
CA ASP A 74 5.24 3.10 -13.24
C ASP A 74 5.32 2.09 -14.40
N ASN A 75 5.94 2.47 -15.51
CA ASN A 75 6.23 1.66 -16.70
C ASN A 75 5.28 0.47 -16.96
N GLY A 76 4.07 0.76 -17.46
CA GLY A 76 3.07 -0.27 -17.79
C GLY A 76 2.46 -1.00 -16.59
N GLY A 77 2.76 -0.56 -15.37
CA GLY A 77 2.10 -0.97 -14.15
C GLY A 77 0.63 -0.59 -14.13
N TYR A 78 -0.19 -1.41 -13.50
CA TYR A 78 -1.62 -1.18 -13.37
C TYR A 78 -2.12 -1.74 -12.05
N TRP A 79 -3.22 -1.16 -11.55
CA TRP A 79 -3.93 -1.71 -10.41
C TRP A 79 -4.84 -2.87 -10.84
N PRO A 80 -4.63 -4.12 -10.40
CA PRO A 80 -5.49 -5.23 -10.81
C PRO A 80 -6.91 -5.06 -10.28
N LYS A 81 -7.94 -5.34 -11.09
CA LYS A 81 -9.35 -5.27 -10.64
C LYS A 81 -9.67 -6.24 -9.49
N ALA A 82 -8.97 -7.36 -9.41
CA ALA A 82 -9.12 -8.38 -8.37
C ALA A 82 -8.38 -8.05 -7.07
N PHE A 83 -7.67 -6.92 -7.02
CA PHE A 83 -6.86 -6.56 -5.88
C PHE A 83 -7.73 -6.12 -4.70
N PRO A 84 -7.42 -6.54 -3.46
CA PRO A 84 -8.28 -6.27 -2.32
C PRO A 84 -8.39 -4.76 -2.07
N LYS A 85 -9.62 -4.27 -2.19
CA LYS A 85 -9.97 -2.96 -1.65
C LYS A 85 -9.83 -3.06 -0.15
N LEU A 86 -9.00 -2.20 0.45
CA LEU A 86 -8.90 -2.06 1.91
C LEU A 86 -10.21 -1.42 2.40
N SER A 87 -11.25 -2.22 2.58
CA SER A 87 -12.44 -1.79 3.29
C SER A 87 -12.00 -1.37 4.70
N ARG A 88 -12.39 -0.16 5.13
CA ARG A 88 -12.32 0.21 6.56
C ARG A 88 -13.25 -0.74 7.29
N SER A 89 -12.83 -1.92 7.75
CA SER A 89 -13.46 -2.69 8.84
C SER A 89 -12.77 -4.02 9.13
N ALA A 90 -12.04 -4.07 10.24
CA ALA A 90 -11.95 -5.26 11.11
C ALA A 90 -11.41 -4.95 12.54
N ALA A 91 -10.91 -3.74 12.81
CA ALA A 91 -10.55 -3.33 14.18
C ALA A 91 -11.67 -2.57 14.92
N ALA A 92 -12.68 -2.05 14.21
CA ALA A 92 -13.80 -1.32 14.82
C ALA A 92 -14.97 -2.23 15.27
N GLN A 93 -15.07 -3.47 14.76
CA GLN A 93 -16.17 -4.39 15.06
C GLN A 93 -16.01 -5.12 16.40
N ARG A 94 -14.90 -4.95 17.13
CA ARG A 94 -14.70 -5.57 18.46
C ARG A 94 -15.09 -4.69 19.65
N ARG A 95 -15.50 -3.43 19.44
CA ARG A 95 -16.00 -2.56 20.53
C ARG A 95 -17.53 -2.45 20.61
N GLY A 96 -18.26 -3.10 19.70
CA GLY A 96 -19.72 -3.09 19.68
C GLY A 96 -20.37 -4.35 20.29
N GLN A 97 -19.58 -5.35 20.70
CA GLN A 97 -20.11 -6.64 21.16
C GLN A 97 -20.06 -6.84 22.68
N ASP A 98 -19.44 -5.91 23.44
CA ASP A 98 -19.35 -5.99 24.91
C ASP A 98 -20.46 -5.21 25.66
N VAL A 99 -21.47 -4.66 24.96
CA VAL A 99 -22.57 -3.91 25.63
C VAL A 99 -23.93 -4.63 25.51
N ALA A 100 -23.97 -5.85 24.97
CA ALA A 100 -25.22 -6.61 24.78
C ALA A 100 -25.27 -7.94 25.55
N GLU A 101 -24.46 -8.12 26.61
CA GLU A 101 -24.59 -9.22 27.59
C GLU A 101 -24.74 -8.69 29.02
N SER A 102 -25.56 -7.65 29.18
CA SER A 102 -26.06 -7.24 30.50
C SER A 102 -27.51 -6.81 30.38
N LEU A 103 -28.38 -7.78 30.12
CA LEU A 103 -29.81 -7.78 30.47
C LEU A 103 -30.25 -9.22 30.78
#